data_AF-A0A5C9A9W4-F1
#
_entry.id   AF-A0A5C9A9W4-F1
#
_cell.length_a   1.000
_cell.length_b   1.000
_cell.length_c   1.000
_cell.angle_alpha   90.00
_cell.angle_beta   90.00
_cell.angle_gamma   90.00
#
_symmetry.space_group_name_H-M   'P 1'
#
loop_
_entity.id
_entity.type
_entity.pdbx_description
1 polymer ?
#
loop_
_entity_poly.entity_id
_entity_poly.type
_entity_poly.pdbx_seq_one_letter_code
_entity_poly.pdbx_strand_id
1 'polypeptide(L)'
;INAKMHEGVSGRNMWMDCVVNGINARKLILDNCQHIRPFVPELVDGKPWQSYETAQIAVDLRFFQFVPGEHWHSFEGYAENQYFVDPCKLLLTTPGIDARNGEYEAFGVPATILANFLRENGVVPEKCDLNSILFLLTPAEDMAKLQQLVALLVRFEKLLESDAPLAEVLPSIYKQHEERYAGYTLRQLCQEMHDLYARHNVKQLQKEMFRKEHFPRVSMNPQEANYAYLRGEVELVRLPDAEGRIAAEGALPYPPGVLCVVPGEIWGGAVLRYFSALEEGINLLPGFAPEL
;
A
#
# COMPACT_ATOMS: atom_id res chain seq x y z
N ILE A 1 -6.89 -14.64 -28.40
CA ILE A 1 -7.35 -15.53 -27.30
C ILE A 1 -8.03 -14.73 -26.19
N ASN A 2 -7.36 -13.75 -25.54
CA ASN A 2 -7.97 -12.92 -24.48
C ASN A 2 -9.34 -12.31 -24.86
N ALA A 3 -9.42 -11.64 -26.00
CA ALA A 3 -10.68 -11.09 -26.52
C ALA A 3 -11.79 -12.16 -26.66
N LYS A 4 -11.42 -13.40 -27.00
CA LYS A 4 -12.36 -14.53 -27.14
C LYS A 4 -12.82 -15.07 -25.78
N MET A 5 -11.94 -15.07 -24.76
CA MET A 5 -12.30 -15.47 -23.39
C MET A 5 -13.31 -14.51 -22.76
N HIS A 6 -13.24 -13.22 -23.10
CA HIS A 6 -14.16 -12.20 -22.59
C HIS A 6 -15.45 -12.06 -23.43
N GLU A 7 -15.58 -12.78 -24.54
CA GLU A 7 -16.75 -12.67 -25.41
C GLU A 7 -17.99 -13.34 -24.79
N GLY A 8 -19.14 -12.67 -24.89
CA GLY A 8 -20.44 -13.24 -24.55
C GLY A 8 -20.69 -13.46 -23.05
N VAL A 9 -21.65 -14.32 -22.75
CA VAL A 9 -22.11 -14.59 -21.37
C VAL A 9 -21.05 -15.34 -20.56
N SER A 10 -20.32 -16.26 -21.16
CA SER A 10 -19.28 -17.04 -20.47
C SER A 10 -18.18 -16.15 -19.90
N GLY A 11 -17.70 -15.16 -20.66
CA GLY A 11 -16.70 -14.21 -20.17
C GLY A 11 -17.19 -13.34 -19.02
N ARG A 12 -18.47 -12.95 -19.04
CA ARG A 12 -19.09 -12.18 -17.94
C ARG A 12 -19.26 -13.03 -16.68
N ASN A 13 -19.74 -14.27 -16.81
CA ASN A 13 -19.92 -15.18 -15.67
C ASN A 13 -18.58 -15.49 -15.00
N MET A 14 -17.53 -15.71 -15.79
CA MET A 14 -16.18 -15.94 -15.29
C MET A 14 -15.68 -14.78 -14.40
N TRP A 15 -15.97 -13.53 -14.75
CA TRP A 15 -15.67 -12.38 -13.89
C TRP A 15 -16.63 -12.24 -12.70
N MET A 16 -17.91 -12.58 -12.87
CA MET A 16 -18.86 -12.59 -11.77
C MET A 16 -18.45 -13.58 -10.67
N ASP A 17 -17.97 -14.76 -11.05
CA ASP A 17 -17.43 -15.75 -10.12
C ASP A 17 -16.19 -15.23 -9.40
N CYS A 18 -15.31 -14.50 -10.10
CA CYS A 18 -14.17 -13.81 -9.50
C CYS A 18 -14.60 -12.76 -8.44
N VAL A 19 -15.62 -11.96 -8.75
CA VAL A 19 -16.19 -10.97 -7.81
C VAL A 19 -16.80 -11.67 -6.59
N VAL A 20 -17.56 -12.73 -6.79
CA VAL A 20 -18.15 -13.55 -5.72
C VAL A 20 -17.07 -14.14 -4.81
N ASN A 21 -16.01 -14.71 -5.38
CA ASN A 21 -14.87 -15.24 -4.63
C ASN A 21 -14.17 -14.12 -3.83
N GLY A 22 -13.95 -12.96 -4.45
CA GLY A 22 -13.40 -11.79 -3.79
C GLY A 22 -14.25 -11.29 -2.62
N ILE A 23 -15.58 -11.30 -2.74
CA ILE A 23 -16.50 -10.94 -1.66
C ILE A 23 -16.40 -11.95 -0.51
N ASN A 24 -16.45 -13.25 -0.83
CA ASN A 24 -16.35 -14.30 0.18
C ASN A 24 -15.02 -14.26 0.93
N ALA A 25 -13.90 -13.99 0.24
CA ALA A 25 -12.60 -13.80 0.88
C ALA A 25 -12.60 -12.61 1.84
N ARG A 26 -13.18 -11.47 1.45
CA ARG A 26 -13.30 -10.29 2.34
C ARG A 26 -14.11 -10.61 3.60
N LYS A 27 -15.22 -11.36 3.46
CA LYS A 27 -16.01 -11.81 4.61
C LYS A 27 -15.20 -12.71 5.54
N LEU A 28 -14.51 -13.71 5.00
CA LEU A 28 -13.64 -14.59 5.79
C LEU A 28 -12.56 -13.81 6.54
N ILE A 29 -11.96 -12.78 5.93
CA ILE A 29 -11.00 -11.90 6.61
C ILE A 29 -11.69 -11.11 7.73
N LEU A 30 -12.84 -10.51 7.46
CA LEU A 30 -13.58 -9.76 8.49
C LEU A 30 -14.00 -10.62 9.69
N ASP A 31 -14.33 -11.88 9.46
CA ASP A 31 -14.79 -12.83 10.48
C ASP A 31 -13.64 -13.46 11.29
N ASN A 32 -12.43 -13.53 10.73
CA ASN A 32 -11.30 -14.28 11.33
C ASN A 32 -10.09 -13.42 11.69
N CYS A 33 -9.94 -12.23 11.11
CA CYS A 33 -8.84 -11.31 11.39
C CYS A 33 -9.33 -10.12 12.22
N GLN A 34 -8.53 -9.65 13.17
CA GLN A 34 -8.83 -8.49 14.01
C GLN A 34 -8.15 -7.22 13.49
N HIS A 35 -6.92 -7.34 13.02
CA HIS A 35 -6.01 -6.24 12.70
C HIS A 35 -5.97 -5.95 11.20
N ILE A 36 -5.89 -6.98 10.37
CA ILE A 36 -5.82 -6.89 8.92
C ILE A 36 -7.25 -6.85 8.38
N ARG A 37 -7.62 -5.77 7.71
CA ARG A 37 -9.00 -5.51 7.27
C ARG A 37 -9.08 -5.25 5.77
N PRO A 38 -10.13 -5.72 5.06
CA PRO A 38 -10.34 -5.34 3.68
C PRO A 38 -10.78 -3.87 3.58
N PHE A 39 -10.28 -3.16 2.56
CA PHE A 39 -10.63 -1.76 2.31
C PHE A 39 -11.98 -1.65 1.59
N VAL A 40 -13.05 -1.77 2.36
CA VAL A 40 -14.46 -1.65 1.96
C VAL A 40 -15.22 -0.87 3.05
N PRO A 41 -16.44 -0.34 2.77
CA PRO A 41 -17.26 0.29 3.80
C PRO A 41 -17.46 -0.63 5.01
N GLU A 42 -17.34 -0.09 6.23
CA GLU A 42 -17.62 -0.87 7.45
C GLU A 42 -19.10 -1.22 7.55
N LEU A 43 -19.96 -0.24 7.26
CA LEU A 43 -21.41 -0.34 7.30
C LEU A 43 -22.00 0.05 5.95
N VAL A 44 -23.07 -0.62 5.55
CA VAL A 44 -23.95 -0.23 4.44
C VAL A 44 -25.37 -0.22 5.00
N ASP A 45 -26.12 0.86 4.79
CA ASP A 45 -27.48 1.04 5.35
C ASP A 45 -27.59 0.71 6.86
N GLY A 46 -26.53 1.02 7.64
CA GLY A 46 -26.47 0.79 9.08
C GLY A 46 -26.18 -0.64 9.52
N LYS A 47 -25.85 -1.56 8.60
CA LYS A 47 -25.47 -2.96 8.92
C LYS A 47 -24.04 -3.27 8.48
N PRO A 48 -23.32 -4.18 9.17
CA PRO A 48 -21.99 -4.62 8.75
C PRO A 48 -21.98 -5.13 7.31
N TRP A 49 -20.98 -4.72 6.53
CA TRP A 49 -20.86 -5.08 5.11
C TRP A 49 -20.93 -6.59 4.87
N GLN A 50 -20.25 -7.39 5.70
CA GLN A 50 -20.21 -8.85 5.60
C GLN A 50 -21.54 -9.54 5.94
N SER A 51 -22.49 -8.84 6.56
CA SER A 51 -23.79 -9.40 6.95
C SER A 51 -24.77 -9.57 5.78
N TYR A 52 -24.51 -8.93 4.65
CA TYR A 52 -25.34 -9.03 3.45
C TYR A 52 -25.02 -10.27 2.63
N GLU A 53 -26.01 -10.80 1.91
CA GLU A 53 -25.80 -11.95 1.02
C GLU A 53 -24.78 -11.65 -0.08
N THR A 54 -23.88 -12.59 -0.36
CA THR A 54 -22.82 -12.38 -1.36
C THR A 54 -23.39 -12.06 -2.75
N ALA A 55 -24.49 -12.71 -3.12
CA ALA A 55 -25.18 -12.46 -4.39
C ALA A 55 -25.73 -11.04 -4.49
N GLN A 56 -26.13 -10.43 -3.37
CA GLN A 56 -26.58 -9.04 -3.33
C GLN A 56 -25.41 -8.08 -3.50
N ILE A 57 -24.34 -8.28 -2.73
CA ILE A 57 -23.12 -7.46 -2.80
C ILE A 57 -22.57 -7.46 -4.24
N ALA A 58 -22.54 -8.62 -4.90
CA ALA A 58 -21.94 -8.79 -6.22
C ALA A 58 -22.59 -7.97 -7.35
N VAL A 59 -23.83 -7.51 -7.17
CA VAL A 59 -24.59 -6.80 -8.21
C VAL A 59 -25.01 -5.38 -7.82
N ASP A 60 -24.64 -4.92 -6.63
CA ASP A 60 -25.06 -3.62 -6.09
C ASP A 60 -23.84 -2.73 -5.79
N LEU A 61 -23.72 -1.63 -6.54
CA LEU A 61 -22.59 -0.70 -6.46
C LEU A 61 -22.46 -0.02 -5.10
N ARG A 62 -23.55 0.05 -4.30
CA ARG A 62 -23.54 0.71 -2.99
C ARG A 62 -22.52 0.07 -2.04
N PHE A 63 -22.23 -1.21 -2.19
CA PHE A 63 -21.25 -1.95 -1.39
C PHE A 63 -19.79 -1.62 -1.73
N PHE A 64 -19.56 -0.89 -2.82
CA PHE A 64 -18.24 -0.52 -3.31
C PHE A 64 -18.10 0.99 -3.48
N GLN A 65 -19.06 1.79 -3.01
CA GLN A 65 -19.05 3.23 -3.25
C GLN A 65 -18.17 3.97 -2.23
N PHE A 66 -17.42 4.98 -2.69
CA PHE A 66 -16.84 5.98 -1.79
C PHE A 66 -17.85 7.10 -1.56
N VAL A 67 -18.58 7.05 -0.44
CA VAL A 67 -19.58 8.06 -0.10
C VAL A 67 -18.89 9.31 0.47
N PRO A 68 -19.08 10.51 -0.09
CA PRO A 68 -18.42 11.72 0.40
C PRO A 68 -18.61 11.95 1.89
N GLY A 69 -17.51 12.24 2.59
CA GLY A 69 -17.52 12.51 4.03
C GLY A 69 -17.50 11.27 4.93
N GLU A 70 -17.58 10.06 4.38
CA GLU A 70 -17.34 8.85 5.18
C GLU A 70 -15.87 8.73 5.59
N HIS A 71 -15.68 8.32 6.84
CA HIS A 71 -14.37 8.30 7.46
C HIS A 71 -13.50 7.11 7.07
N TRP A 72 -14.10 5.95 6.73
CA TRP A 72 -13.33 4.71 6.51
C TRP A 72 -12.31 4.80 5.36
N HIS A 73 -12.54 5.69 4.38
CA HIS A 73 -11.65 5.87 3.24
C HIS A 73 -10.77 7.12 3.31
N SER A 74 -11.06 8.06 4.22
CA SER A 74 -10.32 9.32 4.47
C SER A 74 -10.02 10.23 3.27
N PHE A 75 -10.53 9.92 2.06
CA PHE A 75 -10.41 10.77 0.88
C PHE A 75 -11.22 12.07 0.97
N GLU A 76 -10.50 13.20 0.96
CA GLU A 76 -11.07 14.55 0.85
C GLU A 76 -11.34 14.94 -0.61
N GLY A 77 -12.47 15.62 -0.84
CA GLY A 77 -12.80 16.21 -2.15
C GLY A 77 -13.47 15.25 -3.14
N TYR A 78 -13.95 14.11 -2.68
CA TYR A 78 -14.78 13.20 -3.49
C TYR A 78 -16.21 13.72 -3.60
N ALA A 79 -16.82 13.53 -4.76
CA ALA A 79 -18.22 13.82 -5.03
C ALA A 79 -19.07 12.54 -5.06
N GLU A 80 -20.39 12.70 -4.93
CA GLU A 80 -21.32 11.57 -4.99
C GLU A 80 -21.22 10.83 -6.33
N ASN A 81 -21.27 9.49 -6.26
CA ASN A 81 -21.20 8.58 -7.41
C ASN A 81 -19.97 8.77 -8.32
N GLN A 82 -18.90 9.38 -7.81
CA GLN A 82 -17.70 9.66 -8.60
C GLN A 82 -16.72 8.49 -8.62
N TYR A 83 -16.55 7.81 -7.49
CA TYR A 83 -15.54 6.77 -7.31
C TYR A 83 -16.12 5.53 -6.64
N PHE A 84 -15.55 4.38 -7.02
CA PHE A 84 -15.91 3.07 -6.49
C PHE A 84 -14.65 2.24 -6.22
N VAL A 85 -14.69 1.41 -5.18
CA VAL A 85 -13.74 0.34 -4.90
C VAL A 85 -13.80 -0.67 -6.04
N ASP A 86 -12.65 -1.01 -6.59
CA ASP A 86 -12.55 -2.08 -7.57
C ASP A 86 -12.70 -3.45 -6.88
N PRO A 87 -13.77 -4.23 -7.13
CA PRO A 87 -13.99 -5.50 -6.45
C PRO A 87 -12.90 -6.54 -6.75
N CYS A 88 -12.19 -6.40 -7.88
CA CYS A 88 -11.11 -7.29 -8.31
C CYS A 88 -9.74 -6.89 -7.73
N LYS A 89 -9.68 -5.81 -6.93
CA LYS A 89 -8.51 -5.47 -6.11
C LYS A 89 -8.79 -5.83 -4.66
N LEU A 90 -8.21 -6.93 -4.18
CA LEU A 90 -8.26 -7.29 -2.77
C LEU A 90 -7.20 -6.47 -2.03
N LEU A 91 -7.54 -5.22 -1.74
CA LEU A 91 -6.74 -4.31 -0.93
C LEU A 91 -7.06 -4.54 0.54
N LEU A 92 -6.03 -4.81 1.33
CA LEU A 92 -6.10 -4.93 2.78
C LEU A 92 -5.29 -3.81 3.44
N THR A 93 -5.78 -3.30 4.57
CA THR A 93 -5.07 -2.37 5.42
C THR A 93 -4.47 -3.10 6.63
N THR A 94 -3.36 -2.56 7.13
CA THR A 94 -2.71 -3.00 8.37
C THR A 94 -2.76 -1.87 9.41
N PRO A 95 -2.69 -2.18 10.72
CA PRO A 95 -2.72 -1.17 11.78
C PRO A 95 -1.63 -0.09 11.65
N GLY A 96 -1.87 1.07 12.27
CA GLY A 96 -0.90 2.17 12.33
C GLY A 96 -1.44 3.53 11.88
N ILE A 97 -2.60 3.57 11.22
CA ILE A 97 -3.28 4.82 10.84
C ILE A 97 -4.74 4.71 11.23
N ASP A 98 -5.23 5.65 12.04
CA ASP A 98 -6.64 5.76 12.37
C ASP A 98 -7.39 6.36 11.18
N ALA A 99 -8.26 5.59 10.55
CA ALA A 99 -9.03 6.06 9.39
C ALA A 99 -9.93 7.28 9.72
N ARG A 100 -10.34 7.47 10.98
CA ARG A 100 -11.30 8.51 11.36
C ARG A 100 -10.71 9.91 11.36
N ASN A 101 -9.51 10.05 11.91
CA ASN A 101 -8.81 11.33 12.00
C ASN A 101 -7.57 11.40 11.09
N GLY A 102 -7.17 10.27 10.50
CA GLY A 102 -6.00 10.12 9.63
C GLY A 102 -4.68 10.06 10.38
N GLU A 103 -4.65 10.13 11.70
CA GLU A 103 -3.42 10.22 12.50
C GLU A 103 -2.75 8.86 12.71
N TYR A 104 -1.45 8.90 12.99
CA TYR A 104 -0.71 7.70 13.35
C TYR A 104 -1.18 7.16 14.70
N GLU A 105 -1.43 5.86 14.76
CA GLU A 105 -1.74 5.17 16.01
C GLU A 105 -0.48 4.98 16.86
N ALA A 106 -0.63 4.59 18.14
CA ALA A 106 0.51 4.33 19.01
C ALA A 106 1.33 3.09 18.59
N PHE A 107 0.69 2.13 17.93
CA PHE A 107 1.30 0.91 17.41
C PHE A 107 0.87 0.73 15.96
N GLY A 108 1.77 0.27 15.11
CA GLY A 108 1.47 -0.01 13.71
C GLY A 108 2.15 -1.27 13.23
N VAL A 109 1.62 -1.84 12.15
CA VAL A 109 2.18 -3.00 11.47
C VAL A 109 2.47 -2.60 10.03
N PRO A 110 3.71 -2.25 9.70
CA PRO A 110 4.09 -1.96 8.33
C PRO A 110 3.79 -3.14 7.39
N ALA A 111 3.14 -2.87 6.26
CA ALA A 111 2.67 -3.90 5.34
C ALA A 111 3.82 -4.69 4.69
N THR A 112 5.03 -4.11 4.63
CA THR A 112 6.24 -4.81 4.15
C THR A 112 6.63 -6.01 5.03
N ILE A 113 6.36 -5.96 6.34
CA ILE A 113 6.62 -7.08 7.25
C ILE A 113 5.67 -8.23 6.94
N LEU A 114 4.37 -7.92 6.78
CA LEU A 114 3.36 -8.90 6.34
C LEU A 114 3.68 -9.45 4.95
N ALA A 115 4.11 -8.61 4.00
CA ALA A 115 4.47 -9.04 2.66
C ALA A 115 5.63 -10.04 2.66
N ASN A 116 6.68 -9.78 3.46
CA ASN A 116 7.80 -10.72 3.59
C ASN A 116 7.38 -12.03 4.26
N PHE A 117 6.54 -11.98 5.30
CA PHE A 117 5.99 -13.20 5.92
C PHE A 117 5.21 -14.03 4.90
N LEU A 118 4.35 -13.40 4.10
CA LEU A 118 3.58 -14.10 3.07
C LEU A 118 4.47 -14.72 1.99
N ARG A 119 5.51 -14.00 1.52
CA ARG A 119 6.46 -14.52 0.52
C ARG A 119 7.19 -15.76 1.02
N GLU A 120 7.65 -15.75 2.27
CA GLU A 120 8.29 -16.93 2.88
C GLU A 120 7.34 -18.13 3.01
N ASN A 121 6.02 -17.87 3.03
CA ASN A 121 4.97 -18.89 3.07
C ASN A 121 4.31 -19.13 1.69
N GLY A 122 4.99 -18.76 0.60
CA GLY A 122 4.59 -19.10 -0.78
C GLY A 122 3.47 -18.24 -1.36
N VAL A 123 3.14 -17.11 -0.74
CA VAL A 123 2.14 -16.15 -1.24
C VAL A 123 2.83 -14.85 -1.64
N VAL A 124 2.71 -14.49 -2.92
CA VAL A 124 3.30 -13.25 -3.45
C VAL A 124 2.20 -12.20 -3.58
N PRO A 125 2.20 -11.14 -2.75
CA PRO A 125 1.33 -9.98 -2.99
C PRO A 125 1.78 -9.23 -4.24
N GLU A 126 0.85 -8.51 -4.88
CA GLU A 126 1.16 -7.65 -6.02
C GLU A 126 2.05 -6.49 -5.58
N LYS A 127 1.62 -5.80 -4.52
CA LYS A 127 2.38 -4.72 -3.90
C LYS A 127 2.04 -4.58 -2.43
N CYS A 128 2.96 -3.97 -1.68
CA CYS A 128 2.71 -3.46 -0.35
C CYS A 128 3.21 -2.01 -0.29
N ASP A 129 2.35 -1.12 0.19
CA ASP A 129 2.72 0.27 0.51
C ASP A 129 3.10 0.32 2.01
N LEU A 130 2.90 1.45 2.69
CA LEU A 130 3.26 1.58 4.11
C LEU A 130 2.35 0.77 5.03
N ASN A 131 1.03 0.97 4.95
CA ASN A 131 0.02 0.32 5.81
C ASN A 131 -1.08 -0.38 4.98
N SER A 132 -0.75 -0.78 3.74
CA SER A 132 -1.67 -1.53 2.88
C SER A 132 -0.96 -2.55 2.01
N ILE A 133 -1.63 -3.66 1.73
CA ILE A 133 -1.15 -4.75 0.89
C ILE A 133 -2.23 -5.14 -0.12
N LEU A 134 -1.83 -5.42 -1.36
CA LEU A 134 -2.74 -5.64 -2.48
C LEU A 134 -2.53 -7.03 -3.10
N PHE A 135 -3.66 -7.70 -3.39
CA PHE A 135 -3.72 -8.89 -4.24
C PHE A 135 -4.64 -8.62 -5.43
N LEU A 136 -4.20 -9.00 -6.63
CA LEU A 136 -5.01 -8.89 -7.85
C LEU A 136 -5.87 -10.13 -8.01
N LEU A 137 -7.17 -9.93 -8.13
CA LEU A 137 -8.11 -11.01 -8.40
C LEU A 137 -8.38 -11.07 -9.90
N THR A 138 -8.24 -12.27 -10.44
CA THR A 138 -8.67 -12.60 -11.80
C THR A 138 -9.48 -13.89 -11.74
N PRO A 139 -10.11 -14.32 -12.84
CA PRO A 139 -10.78 -15.62 -12.86
C PRO A 139 -9.86 -16.84 -12.73
N ALA A 140 -8.54 -16.63 -12.59
CA ALA A 140 -7.60 -17.70 -12.20
C ALA A 140 -7.67 -18.03 -10.69
N GLU A 141 -8.31 -17.19 -9.89
CA GLU A 141 -8.44 -17.37 -8.46
C GLU A 141 -9.61 -18.28 -8.08
N ASP A 142 -9.38 -19.19 -7.13
CA ASP A 142 -10.41 -20.04 -6.53
C ASP A 142 -10.47 -19.85 -5.01
N MET A 143 -11.54 -20.37 -4.39
CA MET A 143 -11.72 -20.25 -2.95
C MET A 143 -10.69 -21.01 -2.13
N ALA A 144 -10.06 -22.06 -2.66
CA ALA A 144 -9.02 -22.80 -1.92
C ALA A 144 -7.77 -21.93 -1.74
N LYS A 145 -7.32 -21.27 -2.81
CA LYS A 145 -6.21 -20.32 -2.77
C LYS A 145 -6.51 -19.13 -1.87
N LEU A 146 -7.72 -18.57 -1.95
CA LEU A 146 -8.13 -17.45 -1.09
C LEU A 146 -8.22 -17.86 0.39
N GLN A 147 -8.72 -19.07 0.70
CA GLN A 147 -8.73 -19.59 2.07
C GLN A 147 -7.32 -19.81 2.63
N GLN A 148 -6.37 -20.26 1.80
CA GLN A 148 -4.97 -20.36 2.19
C GLN A 148 -4.39 -18.98 2.57
N LEU A 149 -4.68 -17.94 1.77
CA LEU A 149 -4.31 -16.56 2.13
C LEU A 149 -4.90 -16.17 3.49
N VAL A 150 -6.21 -16.37 3.71
CA VAL A 150 -6.84 -16.03 5.01
C VAL A 150 -6.18 -16.78 6.17
N ALA A 151 -5.89 -18.07 6.01
CA ALA A 151 -5.21 -18.86 7.05
C ALA A 151 -3.83 -18.29 7.41
N LEU A 152 -3.07 -17.79 6.42
CA LEU A 152 -1.79 -17.13 6.67
C LEU A 152 -1.94 -15.77 7.35
N LEU A 153 -2.96 -14.97 6.99
CA LEU A 153 -3.27 -13.71 7.69
C LEU A 153 -3.59 -13.97 9.17
N VAL A 154 -4.43 -14.96 9.46
CA VAL A 154 -4.76 -15.37 10.84
C VAL A 154 -3.52 -15.87 11.59
N ARG A 155 -2.64 -16.62 10.93
CA ARG A 155 -1.38 -17.06 11.53
C ARG A 155 -0.47 -15.88 11.86
N PHE A 156 -0.35 -14.91 10.95
CA PHE A 156 0.44 -13.71 11.19
C PHE A 156 -0.08 -12.91 12.39
N GLU A 157 -1.40 -12.71 12.51
CA GLU A 157 -1.97 -12.02 13.67
C GLU A 157 -1.70 -12.75 14.98
N LYS A 158 -1.77 -14.08 15.02
CA LYS A 158 -1.40 -14.85 16.22
C LYS A 158 0.05 -14.64 16.62
N LEU A 159 0.98 -14.63 15.65
CA LEU A 159 2.39 -14.36 15.90
C LEU A 159 2.62 -12.92 16.38
N LEU A 160 1.82 -11.97 15.88
CA LEU A 160 1.84 -10.58 16.32
C LEU A 160 1.34 -10.44 17.76
N GLU A 161 0.21 -11.08 18.10
CA GLU A 161 -0.40 -11.07 19.43
C GLU A 161 0.51 -11.73 20.48
N SER A 162 1.19 -12.81 20.12
CA SER A 162 2.14 -13.51 21.01
C SER A 162 3.53 -12.86 21.06
N ASP A 163 3.75 -11.78 20.30
CA ASP A 163 5.04 -11.12 20.07
C ASP A 163 6.18 -12.12 19.76
N ALA A 164 5.96 -12.94 18.73
CA ALA A 164 6.87 -14.02 18.37
C ALA A 164 8.29 -13.52 18.01
N PRO A 165 9.34 -14.32 18.25
CA PRO A 165 10.70 -13.98 17.84
C PRO A 165 10.80 -13.75 16.33
N LEU A 166 11.55 -12.72 15.91
CA LEU A 166 11.67 -12.38 14.48
C LEU A 166 12.28 -13.52 13.66
N ALA A 167 13.19 -14.30 14.26
CA ALA A 167 13.79 -15.48 13.63
C ALA A 167 12.77 -16.58 13.25
N GLU A 168 11.62 -16.63 13.93
CA GLU A 168 10.52 -17.54 13.60
C GLU A 168 9.61 -16.95 12.51
N VAL A 169 9.34 -15.64 12.58
CA VAL A 169 8.40 -14.96 11.68
C VAL A 169 9.02 -14.69 10.31
N LEU A 170 10.28 -14.25 10.27
CA LEU A 170 11.03 -13.85 9.07
C LEU A 170 12.44 -14.47 9.03
N PRO A 171 12.58 -15.82 9.06
CA PRO A 171 13.87 -16.51 9.06
C PRO A 171 14.85 -16.08 7.97
N SER A 172 14.39 -15.75 6.76
CA SER A 172 15.31 -15.39 5.66
C SER A 172 15.96 -14.04 5.92
N ILE A 173 15.16 -13.04 6.30
CA ILE A 173 15.65 -11.68 6.63
C ILE A 173 16.50 -11.73 7.89
N TYR A 174 16.05 -12.45 8.92
CA TYR A 174 16.80 -12.61 10.16
C TYR A 174 18.20 -13.19 9.88
N LYS A 175 18.30 -14.25 9.07
CA LYS A 175 19.59 -14.89 8.75
C LYS A 175 20.51 -13.97 7.93
N GLN A 176 19.96 -13.15 7.04
CA GLN A 176 20.76 -12.21 6.24
C GLN A 176 21.30 -11.04 7.07
N HIS A 177 20.60 -10.66 8.13
CA HIS A 177 20.90 -9.49 8.95
C HIS A 177 20.91 -9.82 10.46
N GLU A 178 21.50 -10.97 10.81
CA GLU A 178 21.42 -11.56 12.16
C GLU A 178 21.97 -10.60 13.22
N GLU A 179 23.10 -9.93 12.95
CA GLU A 179 23.68 -8.96 13.89
C GLU A 179 22.73 -7.78 14.17
N ARG A 180 22.04 -7.28 13.13
CA ARG A 180 21.13 -6.13 13.24
C ARG A 180 19.84 -6.48 13.99
N TYR A 181 19.34 -7.69 13.82
CA TYR A 181 18.06 -8.12 14.37
C TYR A 181 18.18 -9.16 15.49
N ALA A 182 19.37 -9.36 16.05
CA ALA A 182 19.61 -10.31 17.13
C ALA A 182 18.65 -10.06 18.31
N GLY A 183 17.87 -11.09 18.66
CA GLY A 183 16.91 -11.02 19.76
C GLY A 183 15.66 -10.18 19.52
N TYR A 184 15.43 -9.68 18.30
CA TYR A 184 14.23 -8.91 17.99
C TYR A 184 12.98 -9.78 18.04
N THR A 185 11.88 -9.16 18.45
CA THR A 185 10.52 -9.70 18.30
C THR A 185 9.78 -9.03 17.14
N LEU A 186 8.68 -9.64 16.71
CA LEU A 186 7.85 -9.10 15.64
C LEU A 186 7.32 -7.69 15.99
N ARG A 187 6.79 -7.48 17.20
CA ARG A 187 6.23 -6.18 17.58
C ARG A 187 7.31 -5.12 17.74
N GLN A 188 8.51 -5.50 18.18
CA GLN A 188 9.64 -4.57 18.25
C GLN A 188 9.99 -4.02 16.86
N LEU A 189 10.13 -4.90 15.85
CA LEU A 189 10.39 -4.47 14.47
C LEU A 189 9.24 -3.63 13.90
N CYS A 190 7.99 -4.08 14.11
CA CYS A 190 6.81 -3.34 13.69
C CYS A 190 6.78 -1.92 14.27
N GLN A 191 7.03 -1.78 15.57
CA GLN A 191 7.04 -0.49 16.25
C GLN A 191 8.19 0.40 15.78
N GLU A 192 9.41 -0.13 15.64
CA GLU A 192 10.57 0.66 15.19
C GLU A 192 10.32 1.28 13.80
N MET A 193 9.82 0.48 12.86
CA MET A 193 9.52 0.95 11.51
C MET A 193 8.30 1.87 11.48
N HIS A 194 7.28 1.62 12.31
CA HIS A 194 6.15 2.53 12.49
C HIS A 194 6.59 3.90 13.01
N ASP A 195 7.41 3.94 14.05
CA ASP A 195 7.92 5.17 14.67
C ASP A 195 8.76 5.99 13.69
N LEU A 196 9.52 5.33 12.81
CA LEU A 196 10.28 5.98 11.73
C LEU A 196 9.35 6.70 10.74
N TYR A 197 8.25 6.09 10.31
CA TYR A 197 7.31 6.76 9.41
C TYR A 197 6.49 7.83 10.12
N ALA A 198 6.13 7.61 11.38
CA ALA A 198 5.37 8.56 12.19
C ALA A 198 6.18 9.84 12.49
N ARG A 199 7.46 9.72 12.88
CA ARG A 199 8.32 10.89 13.21
C ARG A 199 8.53 11.83 12.03
N HIS A 200 8.53 11.30 10.81
CA HIS A 200 8.66 12.07 9.56
C HIS A 200 7.31 12.50 8.99
N ASN A 201 6.22 12.07 9.62
CA ASN A 201 4.84 12.25 9.15
C ASN A 201 4.70 11.91 7.66
N VAL A 202 5.19 10.72 7.29
CA VAL A 202 5.34 10.31 5.89
C VAL A 202 4.02 10.37 5.13
N LYS A 203 2.91 10.00 5.77
CA LYS A 203 1.54 10.14 5.24
C LYS A 203 1.25 11.57 4.77
N GLN A 204 1.58 12.57 5.59
CA GLN A 204 1.36 13.97 5.24
C GLN A 204 2.26 14.39 4.08
N LEU A 205 3.52 13.97 4.05
CA LEU A 205 4.42 14.23 2.92
C LEU A 205 3.85 13.64 1.62
N GLN A 206 3.33 12.42 1.65
CA GLN A 206 2.66 11.80 0.50
C GLN A 206 1.44 12.60 0.04
N LYS A 207 0.63 13.11 0.96
CA LYS A 207 -0.49 14.00 0.62
C LYS A 207 0.03 15.27 -0.05
N GLU A 208 1.00 15.95 0.55
CA GLU A 208 1.56 17.21 0.05
C GLU A 208 2.15 17.07 -1.35
N MET A 209 2.91 16.00 -1.63
CA MET A 209 3.51 15.78 -2.96
C MET A 209 2.50 15.81 -4.13
N PHE A 210 1.22 15.49 -3.86
CA PHE A 210 0.17 15.45 -4.88
C PHE A 210 -0.89 16.56 -4.73
N ARG A 211 -0.62 17.58 -3.90
CA ARG A 211 -1.46 18.78 -3.79
C ARG A 211 -0.86 19.92 -4.60
N LYS A 212 -1.71 20.56 -5.41
CA LYS A 212 -1.33 21.68 -6.28
C LYS A 212 -0.54 22.78 -5.55
N GLU A 213 -0.90 23.06 -4.30
CA GLU A 213 -0.25 24.08 -3.46
C GLU A 213 1.21 23.75 -3.10
N HIS A 214 1.60 22.48 -3.21
CA HIS A 214 2.90 21.96 -2.80
C HIS A 214 3.69 21.37 -3.98
N PHE A 215 3.20 21.47 -5.22
CA PHE A 215 3.94 20.97 -6.37
C PHE A 215 5.31 21.64 -6.50
N PRO A 216 6.35 20.87 -6.89
CA PRO A 216 7.63 21.44 -7.25
C PRO A 216 7.48 22.56 -8.27
N ARG A 217 8.31 23.59 -8.14
CA ARG A 217 8.30 24.70 -9.10
C ARG A 217 8.91 24.23 -10.42
N VAL A 218 8.18 24.41 -11.51
CA VAL A 218 8.72 24.23 -12.87
C VAL A 218 9.71 25.37 -13.17
N SER A 219 10.97 25.02 -13.42
CA SER A 219 12.03 25.98 -13.80
C SER A 219 12.24 25.99 -15.32
N MET A 220 12.23 24.80 -15.91
CA MET A 220 12.37 24.58 -17.35
C MET A 220 11.39 23.50 -17.79
N ASN A 221 11.06 23.45 -19.08
CA ASN A 221 10.16 22.40 -19.54
C ASN A 221 10.88 21.03 -19.58
N PRO A 222 10.16 19.90 -19.48
CA PRO A 222 10.79 18.58 -19.42
C PRO A 222 11.64 18.21 -20.65
N GLN A 223 11.31 18.74 -21.83
CA GLN A 223 12.07 18.48 -23.04
C GLN A 223 13.45 19.17 -23.00
N GLU A 224 13.51 20.41 -22.50
CA GLU A 224 14.77 21.13 -22.29
C GLU A 224 15.64 20.46 -21.24
N ALA A 225 15.04 20.01 -20.13
CA ALA A 225 15.74 19.25 -19.09
C ALA A 225 16.36 17.98 -19.67
N ASN A 226 15.59 17.24 -20.48
CA ASN A 226 16.08 16.06 -21.18
C ASN A 226 17.21 16.39 -22.19
N TYR A 227 17.14 17.51 -22.91
CA TYR A 227 18.25 17.92 -23.78
C TYR A 227 19.52 18.28 -23.01
N ALA A 228 19.41 18.96 -21.87
CA ALA A 228 20.56 19.22 -21.00
C ALA A 228 21.18 17.90 -20.51
N TYR A 229 20.36 16.95 -20.07
CA TYR A 229 20.80 15.60 -19.69
C TYR A 229 21.54 14.88 -20.83
N LEU A 230 20.97 14.85 -22.03
CA LEU A 230 21.60 14.22 -23.21
C LEU A 230 22.91 14.89 -23.64
N ARG A 231 23.08 16.18 -23.37
CA ARG A 231 24.33 16.92 -23.62
C ARG A 231 25.37 16.74 -22.51
N GLY A 232 25.03 16.03 -21.44
CA GLY A 232 25.91 15.87 -20.27
C GLY A 232 26.03 17.15 -19.44
N GLU A 233 25.09 18.08 -19.57
CA GLU A 233 25.03 19.35 -18.80
C GLU A 233 24.40 19.10 -17.42
N VAL A 234 24.85 18.05 -16.73
CA VAL A 234 24.29 17.57 -15.46
C VAL A 234 25.41 17.14 -14.53
N GLU A 235 25.12 17.12 -13.23
CA GLU A 235 26.01 16.57 -12.21
C GLU A 235 25.22 15.71 -11.23
N LEU A 236 25.90 14.73 -10.63
CA LEU A 236 25.32 13.94 -9.54
C LEU A 236 25.38 14.73 -8.24
N VAL A 237 24.22 14.96 -7.65
CA VAL A 237 24.07 15.71 -6.41
C VAL A 237 23.59 14.76 -5.32
N ARG A 238 24.20 14.84 -4.13
CA ARG A 238 23.71 14.07 -2.97
C ARG A 238 22.35 14.61 -2.55
N LEU A 239 21.47 13.74 -2.05
CA LEU A 239 20.13 14.13 -1.65
C LEU A 239 20.08 15.32 -0.66
N PRO A 240 20.95 15.41 0.38
CA PRO A 240 20.97 16.57 1.28
C PRO A 240 21.35 17.90 0.60
N ASP A 241 22.01 17.84 -0.55
CA ASP A 241 22.48 19.00 -1.32
C ASP A 241 21.54 19.31 -2.51
N ALA A 242 20.43 18.58 -2.64
CA ALA A 242 19.53 18.66 -3.80
C ALA A 242 18.57 19.86 -3.75
N GLU A 243 18.36 20.50 -2.60
CA GLU A 243 17.42 21.62 -2.49
C GLU A 243 17.79 22.76 -3.46
N GLY A 244 16.80 23.25 -4.22
CA GLY A 244 16.99 24.31 -5.20
C GLY A 244 17.62 23.86 -6.53
N ARG A 245 18.01 22.58 -6.66
CA ARG A 245 18.57 22.02 -7.89
C ARG A 245 17.46 21.65 -8.87
N ILE A 246 17.71 21.80 -10.17
CA ILE A 246 16.77 21.38 -11.22
C ILE A 246 16.96 19.89 -11.47
N ALA A 247 15.87 19.12 -11.39
CA ALA A 247 15.87 17.70 -11.68
C ALA A 247 16.15 17.45 -13.16
N ALA A 248 17.20 16.68 -13.45
CA ALA A 248 17.48 16.21 -14.81
C ALA A 248 16.62 14.99 -15.20
N GLU A 249 16.27 14.17 -14.21
CA GLU A 249 15.49 12.95 -14.34
C GLU A 249 14.28 12.99 -13.40
N GLY A 250 13.31 12.11 -13.64
CA GLY A 250 12.12 12.02 -12.79
C GLY A 250 12.41 11.24 -11.51
N ALA A 251 11.93 11.74 -10.37
CA ALA A 251 12.05 11.07 -9.08
C ALA A 251 10.81 10.19 -8.82
N LEU A 252 10.99 8.87 -8.76
CA LEU A 252 9.89 7.90 -8.71
C LEU A 252 10.01 6.99 -7.48
N PRO A 253 9.45 7.37 -6.32
CA PRO A 253 9.51 6.53 -5.13
C PRO A 253 8.35 5.53 -5.07
N TYR A 254 8.54 4.41 -4.37
CA TYR A 254 7.48 3.47 -4.01
C TYR A 254 7.26 3.42 -2.49
N PRO A 255 6.03 3.69 -2.02
CA PRO A 255 4.88 4.30 -2.71
C PRO A 255 5.09 5.77 -3.16
N PRO A 256 4.28 6.32 -4.10
CA PRO A 256 3.14 5.67 -4.76
C PRO A 256 3.47 5.02 -6.11
N GLY A 257 4.72 5.06 -6.58
CA GLY A 257 5.10 4.55 -7.90
C GLY A 257 4.76 5.52 -9.04
N VAL A 258 4.79 6.83 -8.76
CA VAL A 258 4.53 7.91 -9.71
C VAL A 258 5.59 9.00 -9.51
N LEU A 259 5.93 9.74 -10.56
CA LEU A 259 6.86 10.87 -10.47
C LEU A 259 6.39 11.89 -9.43
N CYS A 260 7.24 12.16 -8.45
CA CYS A 260 7.06 13.21 -7.45
C CYS A 260 7.87 14.47 -7.79
N VAL A 261 8.91 14.33 -8.62
CA VAL A 261 9.58 15.43 -9.34
C VAL A 261 9.67 15.02 -10.80
N VAL A 262 9.27 15.91 -11.70
CA VAL A 262 9.38 15.74 -13.15
C VAL A 262 10.64 16.47 -13.65
N PRO A 263 11.34 15.99 -14.70
CA PRO A 263 12.47 16.71 -15.27
C PRO A 263 12.15 18.18 -15.54
N GLY A 264 13.03 19.06 -15.09
CA GLY A 264 12.91 20.51 -15.21
C GLY A 264 12.22 21.20 -14.01
N GLU A 265 11.67 20.43 -13.07
CA GLU A 265 11.22 20.93 -11.77
C GLU A 265 12.38 21.08 -10.79
N ILE A 266 12.18 21.92 -9.77
CA ILE A 266 13.17 22.20 -8.72
C ILE A 266 12.93 21.29 -7.52
N TRP A 267 13.97 20.58 -7.07
CA TRP A 267 13.97 19.79 -5.85
C TRP A 267 13.75 20.65 -4.59
N GLY A 268 12.92 20.16 -3.68
CA GLY A 268 12.67 20.79 -2.38
C GLY A 268 11.38 20.30 -1.73
N GLY A 269 10.97 21.01 -0.67
CA GLY A 269 9.64 20.87 -0.07
C GLY A 269 9.29 19.46 0.42
N ALA A 270 8.06 19.02 0.16
CA ALA A 270 7.58 17.71 0.60
C ALA A 270 8.32 16.54 -0.05
N VAL A 271 8.68 16.67 -1.34
CA VAL A 271 9.33 15.59 -2.09
C VAL A 271 10.73 15.32 -1.56
N LEU A 272 11.53 16.36 -1.33
CA LEU A 272 12.87 16.19 -0.78
C LEU A 272 12.83 15.56 0.62
N ARG A 273 11.95 16.06 1.51
CA ARG A 273 11.75 15.49 2.85
C ARG A 273 11.29 14.02 2.80
N TYR A 274 10.45 13.67 1.83
CA TYR A 274 9.99 12.30 1.65
C TYR A 274 11.14 11.37 1.28
N PHE A 275 11.94 11.74 0.26
CA PHE A 275 13.11 10.95 -0.13
C PHE A 275 14.14 10.83 1.00
N SER A 276 14.33 11.87 1.82
CA SER A 276 15.22 11.79 3.00
C SER A 276 14.70 10.80 4.04
N ALA A 277 13.39 10.74 4.27
CA ALA A 277 12.80 9.74 5.16
C ALA A 277 12.96 8.31 4.62
N LEU A 278 12.85 8.12 3.30
CA LEU A 278 13.11 6.82 2.67
C LEU A 278 14.59 6.42 2.76
N GLU A 279 15.51 7.35 2.53
CA GLU A 279 16.97 7.13 2.70
C GLU A 279 17.32 6.71 4.13
N GLU A 280 16.75 7.37 5.15
CA GLU A 280 16.94 6.96 6.55
C GLU A 280 16.39 5.54 6.79
N GLY A 281 15.20 5.23 6.27
CA GLY A 281 14.61 3.89 6.36
C GLY A 281 15.49 2.80 5.74
N ILE A 282 16.04 3.04 4.54
CA ILE A 282 16.96 2.12 3.85
C ILE A 282 18.19 1.82 4.71
N ASN A 283 18.75 2.84 5.36
CA ASN A 283 19.96 2.72 6.17
C ASN A 283 19.70 2.02 7.52
N LEU A 284 18.55 2.25 8.15
CA LEU A 284 18.24 1.72 9.49
C LEU A 284 17.60 0.32 9.49
N LEU A 285 16.90 -0.04 8.41
CA LEU A 285 16.05 -1.23 8.32
C LEU A 285 16.45 -2.14 7.13
N PRO A 286 17.66 -2.72 7.15
CA PRO A 286 18.12 -3.59 6.07
C PRO A 286 17.17 -4.78 5.88
N GLY A 287 16.84 -5.11 4.63
CA GLY A 287 15.83 -6.11 4.27
C GLY A 287 14.41 -5.55 4.08
N PHE A 288 14.19 -4.27 4.38
CA PHE A 288 12.88 -3.60 4.21
C PHE A 288 12.97 -2.30 3.39
N ALA A 289 14.03 -2.15 2.59
CA ALA A 289 14.21 -1.00 1.72
C ALA A 289 13.04 -0.86 0.71
N PRO A 290 12.42 0.33 0.59
CA PRO A 290 11.50 0.62 -0.50
C PRO A 290 12.21 0.64 -1.85
N GLU A 291 11.46 0.43 -2.92
CA GLU A 291 11.94 0.62 -4.30
C GLU A 291 11.96 2.13 -4.63
N LEU A 292 12.98 2.57 -5.40
CA LEU A 292 13.24 3.97 -5.81
C LEU A 292 13.68 4.03 -7.26
#